data_AF-A0A916RRR9-F1
#
_entry.id   AF-A0A916RRR9-F1
#
_cell.length_a   1.000
_cell.length_b   1.000
_cell.length_c   1.000
_cell.angle_alpha   90.00
_cell.angle_beta   90.00
_cell.angle_gamma   90.00
#
_symmetry.space_group_name_H-M   'P 1'
#
loop_
_entity.id
_entity.type
_entity.pdbx_description
1 polymer ?
#
loop_
_entity_poly.entity_id
_entity_poly.type
_entity_poly.pdbx_seq_one_letter_code
_entity_poly.pdbx_strand_id
1 'polypeptide(L)' 'MKIKRTSMLSGKERTMDLPVTDEQFAKFEAGALIQDAFPNLTDSQREFILTGSTDDEWDEAFGDEDEDDFEPIDGDIPAF' A
#
# COMPACT_ATOMS: atom_id res chain seq x y z
N MET A 1 -14.80 11.12 -4.91
CA MET A 1 -15.66 9.91 -4.91
C MET A 1 -15.30 9.10 -3.68
N LYS A 2 -16.30 8.66 -2.91
CA LYS A 2 -16.08 7.88 -1.69
C LYS A 2 -15.81 6.42 -2.04
N ILE A 3 -14.57 5.98 -1.85
CA ILE A 3 -14.13 4.61 -2.09
C ILE A 3 -14.08 3.87 -0.76
N LYS A 4 -14.78 2.74 -0.71
CA LYS A 4 -14.86 1.86 0.46
C LYS A 4 -14.03 0.62 0.22
N ARG A 5 -13.12 0.30 1.14
CA ARG A 5 -12.27 -0.90 1.08
C ARG A 5 -12.15 -1.54 2.45
N THR A 6 -11.96 -2.84 2.44
CA THR A 6 -11.59 -3.61 3.63
C THR A 6 -10.10 -3.82 3.59
N SER A 7 -9.40 -3.37 4.63
CA SER A 7 -7.96 -3.56 4.78
C SER A 7 -7.62 -5.03 4.78
N MET A 8 -6.68 -5.44 3.93
CA MET A 8 -6.16 -6.82 3.92
C MET A 8 -5.32 -7.12 5.16
N LEU A 9 -4.74 -6.11 5.82
CA LEU A 9 -3.94 -6.27 7.02
C LEU A 9 -4.81 -6.49 8.26
N SER A 10 -5.79 -5.62 8.49
CA SER A 10 -6.57 -5.63 9.74
C SER A 10 -7.99 -6.18 9.60
N GLY A 11 -8.49 -6.35 8.37
CA GLY A 11 -9.90 -6.68 8.10
C GLY A 11 -10.88 -5.53 8.41
N LYS A 12 -10.38 -4.34 8.80
CA LYS A 12 -11.22 -3.17 9.10
C LYS A 12 -11.65 -2.49 7.80
N GLU A 13 -12.91 -2.08 7.76
CA GLU A 13 -13.46 -1.36 6.63
C GLU A 13 -13.24 0.15 6.80
N ARG A 14 -12.72 0.80 5.76
CA ARG A 14 -12.48 2.24 5.71
C ARG A 14 -13.04 2.85 4.45
N THR A 15 -13.32 4.14 4.52
CA THR A 15 -13.79 4.93 3.38
C THR A 15 -12.90 6.14 3.21
N MET A 16 -12.37 6.34 2.00
CA MET A 16 -11.55 7.49 1.63
C MET A 16 -12.24 8.25 0.49
N ASP A 17 -12.26 9.58 0.57
CA ASP A 17 -12.74 10.41 -0.54
C ASP A 17 -11.58 10.73 -1.48
N LEU A 18 -11.63 10.20 -2.70
CA LEU A 18 -10.55 10.29 -3.67
C LEU A 18 -10.99 11.05 -4.92
N PRO A 19 -10.12 11.88 -5.54
CA PRO A 19 -10.42 12.61 -6.77
C PRO A 19 -10.36 11.67 -8.00
N VAL A 20 -11.24 10.67 -8.05
CA VAL A 20 -11.29 9.64 -9.09
C VAL A 20 -12.63 9.61 -9.82
N THR A 21 -12.64 9.09 -11.05
CA THR A 21 -13.84 8.91 -11.88
C THR A 21 -14.15 7.43 -12.15
N ASP A 22 -15.40 7.15 -12.53
CA ASP A 22 -15.82 5.79 -12.92
C ASP A 22 -15.01 5.25 -14.11
N GLU A 23 -14.63 6.12 -15.05
CA GLU A 23 -13.79 5.73 -16.20
C GLU A 23 -12.40 5.25 -15.78
N GLN A 24 -11.83 5.81 -14.71
CA GLN A 24 -10.55 5.37 -14.17
C GLN A 24 -10.67 3.97 -13.56
N PHE A 25 -11.76 3.68 -12.85
CA PHE A 25 -12.04 2.34 -12.37
C PHE A 25 -12.27 1.36 -13.52
N ALA A 26 -13.01 1.75 -14.56
CA ALA A 26 -13.21 0.91 -15.73
C ALA A 26 -11.88 0.54 -16.43
N LYS A 27 -10.92 1.48 -16.50
CA LYS A 27 -9.56 1.19 -17.01
C LYS A 27 -8.82 0.19 -16.12
N PHE A 28 -8.89 0.38 -14.81
CA PHE A 28 -8.26 -0.54 -13.86
C PHE A 28 -8.87 -1.94 -13.93
N GLU A 29 -10.20 -2.06 -14.00
CA GLU A 29 -10.93 -3.32 -14.18
C GLU A 29 -10.63 -3.99 -15.52
N ALA A 30 -10.32 -3.20 -16.56
CA ALA A 30 -9.84 -3.70 -17.85
C ALA A 30 -8.37 -4.18 -17.83
N GLY A 31 -7.68 -4.07 -16.69
CA GLY A 31 -6.32 -4.57 -16.50
C GLY A 31 -5.21 -3.53 -16.69
N ALA A 32 -5.54 -2.23 -16.72
CA ALA A 32 -4.52 -1.18 -16.70
C ALA A 32 -3.73 -1.21 -15.39
N LEU A 33 -2.45 -0.80 -15.46
CA LEU A 33 -1.64 -0.63 -14.25
C LEU A 33 -2.23 0.49 -13.39
N ILE A 34 -2.06 0.40 -12.07
CA ILE A 34 -2.72 1.35 -11.17
C ILE A 34 -2.22 2.79 -11.35
N GLN A 35 -0.95 2.99 -11.71
CA GLN A 35 -0.41 4.30 -12.10
C GLN A 35 -1.05 4.86 -13.37
N ASP A 36 -1.47 4.01 -14.30
CA ASP A 36 -2.06 4.43 -15.57
C ASP A 36 -3.55 4.71 -15.41
N ALA A 37 -4.24 3.93 -14.57
CA ALA A 37 -5.64 4.15 -14.23
C ALA A 37 -5.83 5.39 -13.33
N PHE A 38 -4.94 5.59 -12.36
CA PHE A 38 -5.04 6.66 -11.36
C PHE A 38 -3.78 7.53 -11.29
N PRO A 39 -3.40 8.21 -12.39
CA PRO A 39 -2.16 8.99 -12.47
C PRO A 39 -2.16 10.22 -11.56
N ASN A 40 -3.34 10.65 -11.12
CA ASN A 40 -3.53 11.82 -10.27
C ASN A 40 -3.51 11.49 -8.77
N LEU A 41 -3.36 10.21 -8.40
CA LEU A 41 -3.31 9.77 -7.01
C LEU A 41 -1.87 9.61 -6.54
N THR A 42 -1.67 9.91 -5.26
CA THR A 42 -0.42 9.60 -4.54
C THR A 42 -0.25 8.10 -4.35
N ASP A 43 0.96 7.69 -3.96
CA ASP A 43 1.30 6.28 -3.74
C ASP A 43 0.40 5.65 -2.66
N SER A 44 0.26 6.31 -1.51
CA SER A 44 -0.63 5.86 -0.42
C SER A 44 -2.10 5.75 -0.84
N GLN A 45 -2.58 6.65 -1.70
CA GLN A 45 -3.96 6.58 -2.21
C GLN A 45 -4.16 5.43 -3.19
N ARG A 46 -3.16 5.12 -4.01
CA ARG A 46 -3.18 3.94 -4.89
C ARG A 46 -3.11 2.66 -4.08
N GLU A 47 -2.30 2.63 -3.02
CA GLU A 47 -2.23 1.51 -2.08
C GLU A 47 -3.58 1.26 -1.41
N PHE A 48 -4.26 2.32 -0.95
CA PHE A 48 -5.61 2.19 -0.40
C PHE A 48 -6.59 1.56 -1.40
N ILE A 49 -6.52 1.90 -2.68
CA ILE A 49 -7.35 1.28 -3.73
C ILE A 49 -6.99 -0.20 -3.90
N LEU A 50 -5.73 -0.60 -3.79
CA LEU A 50 -5.28 -2.00 -3.97
C LEU A 50 -5.64 -2.89 -2.80
N THR A 51 -5.23 -2.49 -1.59
CA THR A 51 -5.22 -3.36 -0.41
C THR A 51 -6.20 -2.92 0.67
N GLY A 52 -6.76 -1.71 0.56
CA GLY A 52 -7.59 -1.12 1.61
C GLY A 52 -6.82 -0.70 2.85
N SER A 53 -5.50 -0.84 2.84
CA SER A 53 -4.61 -0.47 3.95
C SER A 53 -4.28 1.02 3.88
N THR A 54 -4.06 1.63 5.04
CA THR A 54 -3.57 3.01 5.16
C THR A 54 -2.14 3.02 5.69
N ASP A 55 -1.40 4.11 5.47
CA ASP A 55 -0.04 4.27 6.00
C ASP A 55 -0.01 4.05 7.53
N ASP A 56 -0.99 4.60 8.26
CA ASP A 56 -1.14 4.35 9.70
C ASP A 56 -1.24 2.86 10.07
N GLU A 57 -1.81 2.02 9.21
CA GLU A 57 -1.90 0.57 9.47
C GLU A 57 -0.60 -0.16 9.18
N TRP A 58 0.19 0.36 8.23
CA TRP A 58 1.54 -0.13 7.99
C TRP A 58 2.44 0.22 9.16
N ASP A 59 2.36 1.46 9.66
CA ASP A 59 3.10 1.90 10.84
C ASP A 59 2.66 1.12 12.10
N GLU A 60 1.38 0.85 12.29
CA GLU A 60 0.92 0.01 13.42
C GLU A 60 1.39 -1.45 13.29
N ALA A 61 1.45 -1.99 12.08
CA ALA A 61 1.80 -3.40 11.86
C ALA A 61 3.32 -3.65 11.82
N PHE A 62 4.12 -2.64 11.45
CA PHE A 62 5.56 -2.79 11.17
C PHE A 62 6.43 -1.67 11.75
N GLY A 63 5.86 -0.67 12.42
CA GLY A 63 6.55 0.54 12.88
C GLY A 63 7.25 0.46 14.23
N ASP A 64 7.40 -0.73 14.82
CA ASP A 64 8.25 -0.93 16.00
C ASP A 64 9.54 -1.65 15.60
N GLU A 65 10.58 -0.87 15.29
CA GLU A 65 11.97 -1.31 15.41
C GLU A 65 12.34 -1.24 16.90
N ASP A 66 12.09 -2.32 17.65
CA ASP A 66 13.00 -2.64 18.75
C ASP A 66 14.37 -2.89 18.08
N GLU A 67 15.30 -1.99 18.38
CA GLU A 67 16.71 -1.95 17.96
C GLU A 67 17.22 -3.30 17.43
N ASP A 68 17.57 -3.34 16.14
CA ASP A 68 18.34 -4.43 15.56
C ASP A 68 19.58 -4.70 16.43
N ASP A 69 19.51 -5.74 17.27
CA ASP A 69 20.64 -6.54 17.74
C ASP A 69 21.27 -7.23 16.50
N PHE A 70 21.75 -6.43 15.56
CA PHE A 70 22.51 -6.90 14.41
C PHE A 70 23.90 -7.25 14.91
N GLU A 71 24.04 -8.44 15.50
CA GLU A 71 25.33 -9.05 15.77
C GLU A 71 26.11 -9.08 14.43
N PRO A 72 27.29 -8.44 14.34
CA PRO A 72 28.07 -8.47 13.11
C PRO A 72 28.35 -9.93 12.74
N ILE A 73 27.91 -10.32 11.56
CA ILE A 73 28.10 -11.68 11.04
C ILE A 73 29.59 -11.83 10.73
N ASP A 74 30.37 -12.33 11.69
CA ASP A 74 31.81 -12.66 11.57
C ASP A 74 31.99 -13.92 10.70
N GLY A 75 31.48 -13.88 9.47
CA GLY A 75 31.50 -14.99 8.54
C GLY A 75 31.62 -14.49 7.11
N ASP A 76 32.85 -14.59 6.59
CA ASP A 76 33.29 -14.37 5.20
C ASP A 76 32.16 -14.57 4.18
N ILE A 77 31.52 -13.46 3.75
CA ILE A 77 30.51 -13.48 2.69
C ILE A 77 31.28 -13.71 1.38
N PRO A 78 31.09 -14.84 0.67
CA PRO A 78 31.80 -15.06 -0.57
C PRO A 78 31.35 -14.02 -1.58
N ALA A 79 32.32 -13.28 -2.13
CA ALA A 79 32.08 -12.39 -3.26
C ALA A 79 31.58 -13.22 -4.45
N PHE A 80 30.36 -12.94 -4.92
CA PHE A 80 29.85 -13.44 -6.20
C PHE A 80 30.42 -12.63 -7.36
#